data_AF-A0A0G1XLX1-F1
#
_entry.id   AF-A0A0G1XLX1-F1
#
_cell.length_a   1.000
_cell.length_b   1.000
_cell.length_c   1.000
_cell.angle_alpha   90.00
_cell.angle_beta   90.00
_cell.angle_gamma   90.00
#
_symmetry.space_group_name_H-M   'P 1'
#
loop_
_entity.id
_entity.type
_entity.pdbx_description
1 polymer ?
#
loop_
_entity_poly.entity_id
_entity_poly.type
_entity_poly.pdbx_seq_one_letter_code
_entity_poly.pdbx_strand_id
1 'polypeptide(L)' 'MTPNEVRAKYLAFFESKGHAILPSAPLVPENDPTTLFTGSGG' A
#
# COMPACT_ATOMS: atom_id res chain seq x y z
N MET A 1 -10.74 -13.76 -12.55
CA MET A 1 -9.89 -13.10 -11.54
C MET A 1 -9.57 -11.70 -12.02
N THR A 2 -10.13 -10.67 -11.38
CA THR A 2 -9.87 -9.26 -11.73
C THR A 2 -8.65 -8.72 -10.95
N PRO A 3 -7.99 -7.65 -11.42
CA PRO A 3 -6.89 -7.03 -10.67
C PRO A 3 -7.27 -6.65 -9.23
N ASN A 4 -8.52 -6.21 -9.04
CA ASN A 4 -9.06 -5.87 -7.72
C ASN A 4 -9.19 -7.11 -6.82
N GLU A 5 -9.60 -8.25 -7.36
CA GLU A 5 -9.66 -9.51 -6.62
C GLU A 5 -8.26 -10.00 -6.21
N VAL A 6 -7.23 -9.80 -7.06
CA VAL A 6 -5.85 -10.15 -6.71
C VAL A 6 -5.34 -9.28 -5.56
N ARG A 7 -5.58 -7.97 -5.63
CA ARG A 7 -5.21 -7.04 -4.55
C ARG A 7 -5.87 -7.44 -3.23
N ALA A 8 -7.16 -7.73 -3.25
CA ALA A 8 -7.89 -8.14 -2.05
C ALA A 8 -7.33 -9.45 -1.45
N LYS A 9 -7.04 -10.45 -2.28
CA LYS A 9 -6.45 -11.72 -1.81
C LYS A 9 -5.04 -11.55 -1.23
N TYR A 10 -4.22 -10.69 -1.84
CA TYR A 10 -2.88 -10.38 -1.32
C TYR A 10 -2.94 -9.75 0.07
N LEU A 11 -3.81 -8.75 0.25
CA LEU A 11 -4.00 -8.08 1.55
C LEU A 11 -4.53 -9.06 2.62
N ALA A 12 -5.54 -9.86 2.28
CA ALA A 12 -6.12 -10.85 3.18
C ALA A 12 -5.11 -11.94 3.62
N PHE A 13 -4.18 -12.33 2.74
CA PHE A 13 -3.11 -13.26 3.09
C PHE A 13 -2.24 -12.71 4.22
N PHE A 14 -1.77 -11.47 4.10
CA PHE A 14 -0.91 -10.86 5.13
C PHE A 14 -1.67 -10.51 6.41
N GLU A 15 -2.94 -10.11 6.30
CA GLU A 15 -3.84 -9.95 7.46
C GLU A 15 -3.98 -11.25 8.25
N SER A 16 -4.17 -12.39 7.57
CA SER A 16 -4.22 -13.70 8.23
C SER A 16 -2.93 -14.09 8.96
N LYS A 17 -1.81 -13.43 8.64
CA LYS A 17 -0.51 -13.57 9.31
C LYS A 17 -0.28 -12.53 10.40
N GLY A 18 -1.28 -11.71 10.72
CA GLY A 18 -1.23 -10.68 11.75
C GLY A 18 -0.71 -9.31 11.29
N HIS A 19 -0.59 -9.06 9.99
CA HIS A 19 -0.21 -7.73 9.48
C HIS A 19 -1.43 -6.81 9.43
N ALA A 20 -1.26 -5.54 9.82
CA ALA A 20 -2.30 -4.54 9.68
C ALA A 20 -2.43 -4.08 8.22
N ILE A 21 -3.66 -3.93 7.73
CA ILE A 21 -3.93 -3.31 6.43
C ILE A 21 -3.92 -1.79 6.60
N LEU A 22 -2.93 -1.13 6.01
CA LEU A 22 -2.83 0.33 6.00
C LEU A 22 -3.30 0.91 4.67
N PRO A 23 -3.91 2.12 4.68
CA PRO A 23 -4.24 2.82 3.46
C PRO A 23 -2.97 3.17 2.66
N SER A 24 -3.11 3.25 1.34
CA SER A 24 -2.01 3.69 0.48
C SER A 24 -1.58 5.11 0.82
N ALA A 25 -0.26 5.33 0.88
CA ALA A 25 0.31 6.64 1.14
C ALA A 25 -0.12 7.66 0.07
N PRO A 26 -0.18 8.97 0.41
CA PRO A 26 -0.47 10.03 -0.54
C PRO A 26 0.52 10.05 -1.70
N LEU A 27 0.09 10.52 -2.88
CA LEU A 27 0.98 10.60 -4.04
C LEU A 27 2.12 11.61 -3.85
N VAL A 28 1.86 12.71 -3.14
CA VAL A 28 2.85 13.72 -2.79
C VAL A 28 3.25 13.52 -1.32
N PRO A 29 4.53 13.28 -1.02
CA PRO A 29 5.00 13.13 0.36
C PRO A 29 4.82 14.42 1.16
N GLU A 30 4.32 14.33 2.39
CA GLU A 30 4.13 15.51 3.25
C GLU A 30 5.43 16.00 3.92
N ASN A 31 6.36 15.09 4.22
CA ASN A 31 7.51 15.39 5.10
C ASN A 31 8.88 14.99 4.51
N ASP A 32 8.95 14.66 3.22
CA ASP A 32 10.20 14.35 2.55
C ASP A 32 10.46 15.35 1.41
N PRO A 33 11.33 16.35 1.60
CA PRO A 33 11.65 17.33 0.56
C PRO A 33 12.59 16.77 -0.52
N THR A 34 13.09 15.54 -0.37
CA THR A 34 14.04 14.94 -1.31
C THR A 34 13.35 14.15 -2.42
N THR A 35 12.08 13.77 -2.22
CA THR A 35 11.31 12.99 -3.19
C THR A 35 10.09 13.78 -3.68
N LEU A 36 9.87 13.79 -5.00
CA LEU A 36 8.77 14.55 -5.61
C LEU A 36 7.44 13.78 -5.53
N PHE A 37 7.48 12.45 -5.61
CA PHE A 37 6.31 11.57 -5.58
C PHE A 37 6.61 10.28 -4.80
N THR A 38 5.58 9.68 -4.22
CA THR A 38 5.65 8.37 -3.55
C THR A 38 5.93 7.28 -4.58
N GLY A 39 7.19 6.83 -4.65
CA GLY A 39 7.66 5.82 -5.60
C GLY A 39 7.56 4.36 -5.12
N SER A 40 7.26 4.15 -3.84
CA SER A 40 7.16 2.82 -3.22
C SER A 40 6.05 2.77 -2.19
N GLY A 41 5.54 1.56 -1.91
CA GLY A 41 4.68 1.35 -0.75
C GLY A 41 5.46 1.65 0.52
N GLY A 42 4.95 2.58 1.34
CA GLY A 42 5.37 2.79 2.72
C GLY A 42 4.67 1.85 3.67
#